data_AF-A0A2S5R736-F1
#
_entry.id   AF-A0A2S5R736-F1
#
_cell.length_a   1.000
_cell.length_b   1.000
_cell.length_c   1.000
_cell.angle_alpha   90.00
_cell.angle_beta   90.00
_cell.angle_gamma   90.00
#
_symmetry.space_group_name_H-M   'P 1'
#
loop_
_entity.id
_entity.type
_entity.pdbx_description
1 polymer ?
#
loop_
_entity_poly.entity_id
_entity_poly.type
_entity_poly.pdbx_seq_one_letter_code
_entity_poly.pdbx_strand_id
1 'polypeptide(L)'
;MQLSHYDTYNLLSIVGDVPWYLEQFNPGVAADDNIKQLAFEKNSLLVTEFDRIFHDLFNAKGATYKKILESLKDGARTLSKIKQSIKFAHSGTLSKMIDHFIVAGFVVKQYLWSFKTAEPLKQSWYRISDLYMRFYLKVIKPNLGATEDGGFDQVPLSTMPGVKTHMGLHLESLLMQNRHLLLQKLGILLIDIVRSSPYIQTKTTTQQG
;
A
#
# COMPACT_ATOMS: atom_id res chain seq x y z
N MET A 1 -12.21 22.95 -2.38
CA MET A 1 -11.57 22.65 -3.68
C MET A 1 -12.62 22.02 -4.59
N GLN A 2 -12.94 22.59 -5.75
CA GLN A 2 -13.76 21.88 -6.76
C GLN A 2 -12.79 21.11 -7.65
N LEU A 3 -12.58 19.84 -7.35
CA LEU A 3 -11.81 18.93 -8.20
C LEU A 3 -12.74 18.15 -9.11
N SER A 4 -12.23 17.76 -10.28
CA SER A 4 -12.89 16.71 -11.06
C SER A 4 -12.90 15.40 -10.25
N HIS A 5 -13.79 14.47 -10.59
CA HIS A 5 -13.79 13.14 -9.98
C HIS A 5 -12.45 12.42 -10.18
N TYR A 6 -11.80 12.64 -11.33
CA TYR A 6 -10.49 12.05 -11.64
C TYR A 6 -9.38 12.62 -10.75
N ASP A 7 -9.34 13.94 -10.58
CA ASP A 7 -8.32 14.58 -9.74
C ASP A 7 -8.52 14.23 -8.26
N THR A 8 -9.78 14.14 -7.83
CA THR A 8 -10.13 13.68 -6.48
C THR A 8 -9.65 12.26 -6.26
N TYR A 9 -9.89 11.36 -7.22
CA TYR A 9 -9.40 9.99 -7.18
C TYR A 9 -7.87 9.94 -7.12
N ASN A 10 -7.15 10.69 -7.96
CA ASN A 10 -5.69 10.72 -7.96
C ASN A 10 -5.12 11.20 -6.62
N LEU A 11 -5.68 12.27 -6.07
CA LEU A 11 -5.26 12.82 -4.78
C LEU A 11 -5.50 11.82 -3.65
N LEU A 12 -6.72 11.30 -3.55
CA LEU A 12 -7.07 10.31 -2.52
C LEU A 12 -6.29 9.01 -2.69
N SER A 13 -5.88 8.65 -3.91
CA SER A 13 -5.01 7.49 -4.16
C SER A 13 -3.64 7.63 -3.49
N ILE A 14 -3.20 8.84 -3.19
CA ILE A 14 -1.88 9.14 -2.64
C ILE A 14 -1.95 9.34 -1.13
N VAL A 15 -2.76 10.29 -0.67
CA VAL A 15 -2.84 10.67 0.75
C VAL A 15 -3.92 9.93 1.52
N GLY A 16 -4.79 9.18 0.84
CA GLY A 16 -5.92 8.51 1.47
C GLY A 16 -6.95 9.50 2.01
N ASP A 17 -7.62 9.07 3.08
CA ASP A 17 -8.74 9.74 3.74
C ASP A 17 -8.32 10.49 5.02
N VAL A 18 -7.02 10.72 5.21
CA VAL A 18 -6.49 11.42 6.39
C VAL A 18 -6.77 12.92 6.28
N PRO A 19 -7.64 13.50 7.14
CA PRO A 19 -8.05 14.90 7.02
C PRO A 19 -6.87 15.87 7.07
N TRP A 20 -5.89 15.60 7.92
CA TRP A 20 -4.72 16.46 8.05
C TRP A 20 -3.91 16.59 6.75
N TYR A 21 -3.73 15.50 5.99
CA TYR A 21 -3.06 15.59 4.69
C TYR A 21 -3.90 16.39 3.68
N LEU A 22 -5.23 16.22 3.68
CA LEU A 22 -6.14 16.94 2.80
C LEU A 22 -6.11 18.46 3.06
N GLU A 23 -5.93 18.88 4.31
CA GLU A 23 -5.79 20.29 4.70
C GLU A 23 -4.51 20.95 4.14
N GLN A 24 -3.49 20.18 3.77
CA GLN A 24 -2.24 20.72 3.23
C GLN A 24 -2.33 21.06 1.74
N PHE A 25 -3.41 20.65 1.05
CA PHE A 25 -3.60 20.94 -0.35
C PHE A 25 -4.10 22.37 -0.55
N ASN A 26 -3.45 23.10 -1.45
CA ASN A 26 -3.88 24.41 -1.89
C ASN A 26 -4.97 24.28 -2.97
N PRO A 27 -6.21 24.75 -2.71
CA PRO A 27 -7.32 24.64 -3.65
C PRO A 27 -7.16 25.50 -4.91
N GLY A 28 -6.22 26.46 -4.93
CA GLY A 28 -5.92 27.31 -6.08
C GLY A 28 -4.87 26.73 -7.04
N VAL A 29 -4.33 25.55 -6.74
CA VAL A 29 -3.27 24.88 -7.52
C VAL A 29 -3.81 23.57 -8.07
N ALA A 30 -3.31 23.14 -9.24
CA ALA A 30 -3.68 21.85 -9.82
C ALA A 30 -3.33 20.68 -8.87
N ALA A 31 -4.08 19.58 -8.95
CA ALA A 31 -3.86 18.44 -8.05
C ALA A 31 -2.45 17.85 -8.19
N ASP A 32 -1.97 17.68 -9.43
CA ASP A 32 -0.63 17.16 -9.72
C ASP A 32 0.47 18.06 -9.14
N ASP A 33 0.32 19.39 -9.24
CA ASP A 33 1.29 20.35 -8.72
C ASP A 33 1.29 20.39 -7.19
N ASN A 34 0.13 20.26 -6.56
CA ASN A 34 0.06 20.08 -5.09
C ASN A 34 0.82 18.83 -4.65
N ILE A 35 0.63 17.71 -5.36
CA ILE A 35 1.31 16.45 -5.04
C ILE A 35 2.83 16.61 -5.21
N LYS A 36 3.27 17.30 -6.26
CA LYS A 36 4.69 17.64 -6.47
C LYS A 36 5.26 18.42 -5.29
N GLN A 37 4.60 19.50 -4.89
CA GLN A 37 5.04 20.32 -3.76
C GLN A 37 5.12 19.50 -2.46
N LEU A 38 4.13 18.64 -2.21
CA LEU A 38 4.04 17.86 -0.98
C LEU A 38 4.97 16.64 -0.94
N ALA A 39 5.36 16.06 -2.07
CA ALA A 39 6.08 14.78 -2.13
C ALA A 39 7.40 14.77 -2.95
N PHE A 40 7.63 15.77 -3.79
CA PHE A 40 8.74 15.80 -4.75
C PHE A 40 9.53 17.11 -4.71
N GLU A 41 9.42 17.86 -3.61
CA GLU A 41 10.34 18.94 -3.27
C GLU A 41 11.26 18.54 -2.11
N LYS A 42 12.41 19.21 -2.02
CA LYS A 42 13.37 19.01 -0.94
C LYS A 42 12.73 19.31 0.42
N ASN A 43 12.86 18.37 1.36
CA ASN A 43 12.27 18.46 2.71
C ASN A 43 10.74 18.66 2.70
N SER A 44 10.06 18.25 1.63
CA SER A 44 8.61 18.30 1.56
C SER A 44 7.95 17.42 2.62
N LEU A 45 6.69 17.73 2.91
CA LEU A 45 5.92 17.11 3.97
C LEU A 45 5.91 15.59 3.89
N LEU A 46 5.49 15.04 2.75
CA LEU A 46 5.34 13.61 2.52
C LEU A 46 6.69 12.88 2.38
N VAL A 47 7.79 13.61 2.19
CA VAL A 47 9.15 13.03 2.26
C VAL A 47 9.54 12.77 3.72
N THR A 48 9.35 13.78 4.59
CA THR A 48 9.81 13.71 5.98
C THR A 48 8.85 12.92 6.89
N GLU A 49 7.57 12.87 6.53
CA GLU A 49 6.50 12.27 7.32
C GLU A 49 6.70 10.76 7.56
N PHE A 50 7.29 10.03 6.61
CA PHE A 50 7.50 8.59 6.76
C PHE A 50 8.44 8.29 7.93
N ASP A 51 9.54 9.03 8.02
CA ASP A 51 10.50 8.86 9.11
C ASP A 51 9.93 9.33 10.44
N ARG A 52 9.12 10.39 10.44
CA ARG A 52 8.41 10.89 11.62
C ARG A 52 7.44 9.86 12.19
N ILE A 53 6.54 9.31 11.37
CA ILE A 53 5.59 8.28 11.80
C ILE A 53 6.32 7.06 12.38
N PHE A 54 7.40 6.62 11.73
CA PHE A 54 8.16 5.47 12.21
C PHE A 54 8.92 5.74 13.50
N HIS A 55 9.44 6.95 13.67
CA HIS A 55 10.05 7.38 14.91
C HIS A 55 9.03 7.34 16.05
N ASP A 56 7.87 7.95 15.85
CA ASP A 56 6.84 8.11 16.88
C ASP A 56 6.18 6.77 17.28
N LEU A 57 5.98 5.85 16.33
CA LEU A 57 5.32 4.57 16.59
C LEU A 57 6.27 3.44 17.00
N PHE A 58 7.51 3.43 16.51
CA PHE A 58 8.39 2.26 16.63
C PHE A 58 9.75 2.54 17.29
N ASN A 59 10.06 3.80 17.60
CA ASN A 59 11.29 4.21 18.31
C ASN A 59 12.56 3.56 17.69
N ALA A 60 13.52 3.16 18.53
CA ALA A 60 14.78 2.52 18.15
C ALA A 60 14.62 1.21 17.35
N LYS A 61 13.42 0.59 17.31
CA LYS A 61 13.16 -0.62 16.50
C LYS A 61 12.77 -0.29 15.06
N GLY A 62 12.62 0.99 14.71
CA GLY A 62 12.11 1.47 13.42
C GLY A 62 12.81 0.86 12.20
N ALA A 63 14.12 0.61 12.25
CA ALA A 63 14.86 0.04 11.11
C ALA A 63 14.33 -1.33 10.66
N THR A 64 13.98 -2.22 11.59
CA THR A 64 13.45 -3.54 11.26
C THR A 64 12.00 -3.45 10.78
N TYR A 65 11.19 -2.57 11.39
CA TYR A 65 9.84 -2.30 10.91
C TYR A 65 9.85 -1.78 9.47
N LYS A 66 10.74 -0.81 9.15
CA LYS A 66 10.89 -0.29 7.77
C LYS A 66 11.21 -1.41 6.78
N LYS A 67 12.14 -2.30 7.11
CA LYS A 67 12.46 -3.48 6.28
C LYS A 67 11.26 -4.40 6.04
N ILE A 68 10.43 -4.63 7.06
CA ILE A 68 9.21 -5.45 6.92
C ILE A 68 8.24 -4.76 5.94
N LEU A 69 7.98 -3.47 6.12
CA LEU A 69 7.04 -2.74 5.27
C LEU A 69 7.56 -2.61 3.83
N GLU A 70 8.86 -2.36 3.66
CA GLU A 70 9.55 -2.38 2.36
C GLU A 70 9.39 -3.70 1.63
N SER A 71 9.41 -4.83 2.34
CA SER A 71 9.18 -6.14 1.73
C SER A 71 7.77 -6.29 1.13
N LEU A 72 6.80 -5.50 1.60
CA LEU A 72 5.40 -5.53 1.16
C LEU A 72 5.09 -4.50 0.09
N LYS A 73 6.05 -3.63 -0.30
CA LYS A 73 5.79 -2.53 -1.22
C LYS A 73 5.22 -2.98 -2.57
N ASP A 74 5.66 -4.15 -3.06
CA ASP A 74 5.30 -4.69 -4.37
C ASP A 74 3.98 -5.49 -4.36
N GLY A 75 3.35 -5.68 -3.20
CA GLY A 75 2.11 -6.44 -3.08
C GLY A 75 2.09 -7.41 -1.90
N ALA A 76 1.05 -8.23 -1.84
CA ALA A 76 0.81 -9.14 -0.74
C ALA A 76 1.89 -10.23 -0.64
N ARG A 77 2.32 -10.54 0.59
CA ARG A 77 3.26 -11.64 0.86
C ARG A 77 2.82 -12.48 2.04
N THR A 78 3.29 -13.72 2.06
CA THR A 78 3.15 -14.61 3.23
C THR A 78 4.21 -14.25 4.27
N LEU A 79 3.97 -14.60 5.53
CA LEU A 79 4.95 -14.43 6.61
C LEU A 79 6.31 -15.06 6.26
N SER A 80 6.29 -16.24 5.63
CA SER A 80 7.50 -16.93 5.18
C SER A 80 8.29 -16.14 4.12
N LYS A 81 7.60 -15.58 3.12
CA LYS A 81 8.23 -14.73 2.08
C LYS A 81 8.79 -13.44 2.67
N ILE A 82 8.09 -12.82 3.62
CA ILE A 82 8.57 -11.63 4.34
C ILE A 82 9.87 -11.97 5.08
N LYS A 83 9.84 -13.02 5.90
CA LYS A 83 11.00 -13.52 6.66
C LYS A 83 12.21 -13.74 5.75
N GLN A 84 12.03 -14.44 4.64
CA GLN A 84 13.09 -14.72 3.67
C GLN A 84 13.66 -13.44 3.08
N SER A 85 12.81 -12.49 2.66
CA SER A 85 13.24 -11.26 2.01
C SER A 85 14.05 -10.34 2.92
N ILE A 86 13.72 -10.26 4.20
CA ILE A 86 14.43 -9.41 5.17
C ILE A 86 15.53 -10.16 5.94
N LYS A 87 15.75 -11.45 5.61
CA LYS A 87 16.69 -12.36 6.29
C LYS A 87 16.49 -12.38 7.82
N PHE A 88 15.24 -12.44 8.27
CA PHE A 88 14.93 -12.43 9.70
C PHE A 88 15.20 -13.78 10.36
N ALA A 89 15.66 -13.75 11.62
CA ALA A 89 15.85 -14.94 12.43
C ALA A 89 14.56 -15.76 12.55
N HIS A 90 14.68 -17.08 12.72
CA HIS A 90 13.51 -17.91 12.96
C HIS A 90 13.01 -17.71 14.39
N SER A 91 12.00 -16.85 14.56
CA SER A 91 11.39 -16.59 15.87
C SER A 91 9.93 -16.15 15.71
N GLY A 92 9.15 -16.25 16.78
CA GLY A 92 7.79 -15.70 16.85
C GLY A 92 7.72 -14.17 16.87
N THR A 93 8.88 -13.48 16.94
CA THR A 93 8.96 -12.02 17.02
C THR A 93 8.44 -11.36 15.74
N LEU A 94 8.68 -11.95 14.56
CA LEU A 94 8.22 -11.37 13.30
C LEU A 94 6.68 -11.26 13.23
N SER A 95 5.96 -12.29 13.69
CA SER A 95 4.51 -12.27 13.74
C SER A 95 4.01 -11.12 14.62
N LYS A 96 4.59 -10.96 15.81
CA LYS A 96 4.24 -9.86 16.73
C LYS A 96 4.49 -8.48 16.10
N MET A 97 5.60 -8.32 15.39
CA MET A 97 5.89 -7.06 14.68
C MET A 97 4.87 -6.76 13.58
N ILE A 98 4.42 -7.78 12.86
CA ILE A 98 3.35 -7.62 11.87
C ILE A 98 2.01 -7.29 12.55
N ASP A 99 1.72 -7.89 13.70
CA ASP A 99 0.51 -7.56 14.46
C ASP A 99 0.49 -6.09 14.88
N HIS A 100 1.64 -5.48 15.22
CA HIS A 100 1.70 -4.03 15.47
C HIS A 100 1.33 -3.21 14.23
N PHE A 101 1.75 -3.63 13.03
CA PHE A 101 1.33 -2.96 11.79
C PHE A 101 -0.15 -3.12 11.49
N ILE A 102 -0.74 -4.25 11.87
CA ILE A 102 -2.18 -4.48 11.73
C ILE A 102 -2.95 -3.57 12.67
N VAL A 103 -2.53 -3.49 13.93
CA VAL A 103 -3.13 -2.60 14.93
C VAL A 103 -2.99 -1.14 14.52
N ALA A 104 -1.85 -0.74 13.98
CA ALA A 104 -1.61 0.62 13.46
C ALA A 104 -2.36 0.93 12.16
N GLY A 105 -3.03 -0.05 11.53
CA GLY A 105 -3.75 0.14 10.26
C GLY A 105 -2.89 0.16 9.00
N PHE A 106 -1.56 0.02 9.11
CA PHE A 106 -0.64 0.04 7.97
C PHE A 106 -0.67 -1.23 7.13
N VAL A 107 -1.01 -2.37 7.73
CA VAL A 107 -1.06 -3.68 7.06
C VAL A 107 -2.39 -4.36 7.34
N VAL A 108 -2.95 -5.03 6.34
CA VAL A 108 -4.10 -5.93 6.52
C VAL A 108 -3.68 -7.38 6.31
N LYS A 109 -4.23 -8.25 7.16
CA LYS A 109 -4.10 -9.70 7.06
C LYS A 109 -5.29 -10.29 6.31
N GLN A 110 -5.02 -11.11 5.31
CA GLN A 110 -6.03 -11.83 4.53
C GLN A 110 -5.81 -13.33 4.64
N TYR A 111 -6.85 -14.04 5.04
CA TYR A 111 -6.81 -15.51 5.10
C TYR A 111 -6.94 -16.09 3.71
N LEU A 112 -6.06 -17.04 3.41
CA LEU A 112 -6.10 -17.81 2.17
C LEU A 112 -7.05 -18.99 2.32
N TRP A 113 -7.45 -19.56 1.21
CA TRP A 113 -8.37 -20.70 1.18
C TRP A 113 -7.97 -21.69 0.08
N SER A 114 -8.39 -22.93 0.24
CA SER A 114 -8.13 -24.01 -0.70
C SER A 114 -9.23 -24.10 -1.75
N PHE A 115 -8.86 -24.05 -3.03
CA PHE A 115 -9.83 -24.25 -4.12
C PHE A 115 -10.43 -25.65 -4.14
N LYS A 116 -9.69 -26.66 -3.63
CA LYS A 116 -10.15 -28.06 -3.61
C LYS A 116 -11.17 -28.34 -2.51
N THR A 117 -11.01 -27.70 -1.36
CA THR A 117 -11.82 -28.01 -0.16
C THR A 117 -12.71 -26.86 0.26
N ALA A 118 -12.57 -25.68 -0.33
CA ALA A 118 -13.18 -24.43 0.12
C ALA A 118 -12.85 -24.04 1.58
N GLU A 119 -11.88 -24.70 2.21
CA GLU A 119 -11.52 -24.46 3.61
C GLU A 119 -10.45 -23.38 3.78
N PRO A 120 -10.49 -22.58 4.87
CA PRO A 120 -9.42 -21.67 5.21
C PRO A 120 -8.07 -22.37 5.38
N LEU A 121 -7.01 -21.78 4.84
CA LEU A 121 -5.65 -22.23 5.06
C LEU A 121 -5.07 -21.56 6.31
N LYS A 122 -4.12 -22.27 6.96
CA LYS A 122 -3.34 -21.70 8.07
C LYS A 122 -2.47 -20.51 7.63
N GLN A 123 -2.12 -20.46 6.35
CA GLN A 123 -1.31 -19.39 5.79
C GLN A 123 -2.17 -18.14 5.51
N SER A 124 -1.59 -16.98 5.77
CA SER A 124 -2.20 -15.69 5.46
C SER A 124 -1.30 -14.84 4.58
N TRP A 125 -1.94 -13.91 3.88
CA TRP A 125 -1.29 -12.81 3.20
C TRP A 125 -1.34 -11.54 4.03
N TYR A 126 -0.27 -10.77 3.90
CA TYR A 126 -0.12 -9.47 4.49
C TYR A 126 0.17 -8.50 3.35
N ARG A 127 -0.59 -7.40 3.30
CA ARG A 127 -0.41 -6.34 2.32
C ARG A 127 -0.49 -5.00 3.02
N ILE A 128 0.23 -4.01 2.51
CA ILE A 128 0.06 -2.63 2.95
C ILE A 128 -1.39 -2.22 2.65
N SER A 129 -2.07 -1.65 3.63
CA SER A 129 -3.41 -1.07 3.50
C SER A 129 -3.36 0.45 3.43
N ASP A 130 -2.42 1.06 4.17
CA ASP A 130 -2.22 2.51 4.19
C ASP A 130 -1.69 3.03 2.85
N LEU A 131 -2.37 4.05 2.31
CA LEU A 131 -2.10 4.56 0.98
C LEU A 131 -0.82 5.39 0.94
N TYR A 132 -0.63 6.25 1.95
CA TYR A 132 0.55 7.09 2.05
C TYR A 132 1.82 6.24 2.22
N MET A 133 1.80 5.25 3.12
CA MET A 133 2.92 4.32 3.31
C MET A 133 3.28 3.59 2.02
N ARG A 134 2.28 3.15 1.25
CA ARG A 134 2.52 2.54 -0.06
C ARG A 134 3.13 3.54 -1.03
N PHE A 135 2.57 4.74 -1.13
CA PHE A 135 3.03 5.80 -2.02
C PHE A 135 4.48 6.17 -1.73
N TYR A 136 4.82 6.37 -0.46
CA TYR A 136 6.18 6.65 -0.04
C TYR A 136 7.14 5.55 -0.48
N LEU A 137 6.84 4.29 -0.16
CA LEU A 137 7.74 3.16 -0.46
C LEU A 137 7.87 2.86 -1.96
N LYS A 138 6.83 3.14 -2.75
CA LYS A 138 6.77 2.85 -4.18
C LYS A 138 7.26 3.98 -5.06
N VAL A 139 7.05 5.22 -4.64
CA VAL A 139 7.21 6.39 -5.49
C VAL A 139 8.21 7.36 -4.87
N ILE A 140 8.04 7.81 -3.63
CA ILE A 140 8.93 8.80 -3.04
C ILE A 140 10.33 8.22 -2.81
N LYS A 141 10.43 7.14 -2.02
CA LYS A 141 11.69 6.54 -1.59
C LYS A 141 12.66 6.22 -2.75
N PRO A 142 12.23 5.56 -3.85
CA PRO A 142 13.14 5.26 -4.97
C PRO A 142 13.63 6.50 -5.73
N ASN A 143 12.93 7.63 -5.60
CA ASN A 143 13.15 8.85 -6.35
C ASN A 143 13.76 9.99 -5.49
N LEU A 144 14.07 9.74 -4.21
CA LEU A 144 14.57 10.78 -3.28
C LEU A 144 15.76 11.57 -3.80
N GLY A 145 16.76 10.91 -4.41
CA GLY A 145 17.93 11.61 -4.95
C GLY A 145 17.56 12.61 -6.05
N ALA A 146 16.70 12.20 -6.99
CA ALA A 146 16.22 13.09 -8.05
C ALA A 146 15.32 14.21 -7.49
N THR A 147 14.56 13.95 -6.42
CA THR A 147 13.79 14.97 -5.70
C THR A 147 14.68 16.02 -5.06
N GLU A 148 15.78 15.63 -4.44
CA GLU A 148 16.73 16.56 -3.80
C GLU A 148 17.42 17.49 -4.81
N ASP A 149 17.61 17.02 -6.04
CA ASP A 149 18.22 17.76 -7.15
C ASP A 149 17.22 18.58 -7.99
N GLY A 150 15.93 18.60 -7.63
CA GLY A 150 14.88 19.32 -8.39
C GLY A 150 14.51 18.66 -9.73
N GLY A 151 14.80 17.37 -9.90
CA GLY A 151 14.61 16.64 -11.16
C GLY A 151 13.16 16.40 -11.58
N PHE A 152 12.18 16.77 -10.75
CA PHE A 152 10.76 16.50 -10.98
C PHE A 152 9.89 17.73 -11.27
N ASP A 153 10.44 18.94 -11.20
CA ASP A 153 9.70 20.20 -11.37
C ASP A 153 8.86 20.19 -12.66
N GLN A 154 9.49 19.80 -13.77
CA GLN A 154 8.89 19.79 -15.12
C GLN A 154 8.39 18.39 -15.55
N VAL A 155 8.47 17.38 -14.68
CA VAL A 155 8.08 16.00 -15.03
C VAL A 155 6.61 15.78 -14.66
N PRO A 156 5.73 15.36 -15.58
CA PRO A 156 4.35 15.05 -15.24
C PRO A 156 4.27 13.89 -14.22
N LEU A 157 3.44 14.03 -13.19
CA LEU A 157 3.32 13.03 -12.11
C LEU A 157 3.02 11.63 -12.66
N SER A 158 2.14 11.54 -13.65
CA SER A 158 1.76 10.28 -14.29
C SER A 158 2.91 9.50 -14.94
N THR A 159 4.01 10.18 -15.27
CA THR A 159 5.20 9.59 -15.90
C THR A 159 6.26 9.18 -14.88
N MET A 160 6.13 9.60 -13.61
CA MET A 160 7.14 9.32 -12.59
C MET A 160 7.24 7.82 -12.29
N PRO A 161 8.47 7.29 -12.11
CA PRO A 161 8.67 5.88 -11.81
C PRO A 161 7.89 5.42 -10.57
N GLY A 162 7.11 4.35 -10.72
CA GLY A 162 6.35 3.75 -9.63
C GLY A 162 4.90 4.24 -9.50
N VAL A 163 4.53 5.40 -10.04
CA VAL A 163 3.17 5.96 -9.94
C VAL A 163 2.14 5.02 -10.56
N LYS A 164 2.35 4.55 -11.79
CA LYS A 164 1.43 3.62 -12.45
C LYS A 164 1.19 2.33 -11.64
N THR A 165 2.25 1.79 -11.05
CA THR A 165 2.16 0.59 -10.21
C THR A 165 1.42 0.87 -8.90
N HIS A 166 1.67 2.02 -8.29
CA HIS A 166 0.93 2.48 -7.10
C HIS A 166 -0.56 2.61 -7.39
N MET A 167 -0.93 3.28 -8.49
CA MET A 167 -2.32 3.45 -8.91
C MET A 167 -3.02 2.11 -9.17
N GLY A 168 -2.34 1.15 -9.80
CA GLY A 168 -2.90 -0.19 -10.01
C GLY A 168 -3.20 -0.92 -8.70
N LEU A 169 -2.29 -0.85 -7.72
CA LEU A 169 -2.49 -1.44 -6.40
C LEU A 169 -3.55 -0.71 -5.56
N HIS A 170 -3.68 0.60 -5.73
CA HIS A 170 -4.75 1.38 -5.11
C HIS A 170 -6.11 0.98 -5.68
N LEU A 171 -6.22 0.86 -7.01
CA LEU A 171 -7.44 0.40 -7.67
C LEU A 171 -7.90 -0.97 -7.12
N GLU A 172 -6.99 -1.94 -7.01
CA GLU A 172 -7.29 -3.24 -6.40
C GLU A 172 -7.84 -3.07 -4.97
N SER A 173 -7.22 -2.20 -4.16
CA SER A 173 -7.65 -1.94 -2.79
C SER A 173 -9.05 -1.31 -2.73
N LEU A 174 -9.32 -0.34 -3.61
CA LEU A 174 -10.61 0.34 -3.71
C LEU A 174 -11.73 -0.62 -4.11
N LEU A 175 -11.48 -1.48 -5.10
CA LEU A 175 -12.42 -2.52 -5.53
C LEU A 175 -12.73 -3.49 -4.38
N MET A 176 -11.70 -3.90 -3.63
CA MET A 176 -11.86 -4.81 -2.50
C MET A 176 -12.65 -4.18 -1.34
N GLN A 177 -12.44 -2.89 -1.05
CA GLN A 177 -13.21 -2.14 -0.04
C GLN A 177 -14.69 -2.02 -0.45
N ASN A 178 -14.95 -1.76 -1.73
CA ASN A 178 -16.28 -1.56 -2.29
C ASN A 178 -16.92 -2.83 -2.86
N ARG A 179 -16.38 -4.02 -2.52
CA ARG A 179 -16.81 -5.31 -3.10
C ARG A 179 -18.31 -5.55 -2.98
N HIS A 180 -18.95 -5.11 -1.91
CA HIS A 180 -20.38 -5.31 -1.70
C HIS A 180 -21.21 -4.57 -2.75
N LEU A 181 -20.83 -3.32 -3.08
CA LEU A 181 -21.45 -2.54 -4.15
C LEU A 181 -21.21 -3.20 -5.51
N LEU A 182 -19.98 -3.69 -5.75
CA LEU A 182 -19.65 -4.38 -7.00
C LEU A 182 -20.50 -5.63 -7.19
N LEU A 183 -20.61 -6.49 -6.18
CA LEU A 183 -21.41 -7.71 -6.24
C LEU A 183 -22.88 -7.40 -6.48
N GLN A 184 -23.43 -6.39 -5.80
CA GLN A 184 -24.80 -5.93 -6.03
C GLN A 184 -25.02 -5.46 -7.46
N LYS A 185 -24.08 -4.68 -8.02
CA LYS A 185 -24.16 -4.18 -9.40
C LYS A 185 -23.98 -5.29 -10.45
N LEU A 186 -23.22 -6.32 -10.13
CA LEU A 186 -23.06 -7.51 -10.96
C LEU A 186 -24.22 -8.51 -10.83
N GLY A 187 -25.18 -8.28 -9.93
CA GLY A 187 -26.28 -9.20 -9.67
C GLY A 187 -25.85 -10.50 -8.99
N ILE A 188 -24.69 -10.52 -8.34
CA ILE A 188 -24.17 -11.68 -7.62
C ILE A 188 -24.68 -11.61 -6.18
N LEU A 189 -25.45 -12.62 -5.77
CA LEU A 189 -25.93 -12.69 -4.39
C LEU A 189 -24.81 -13.18 -3.47
N LEU A 190 -24.71 -12.60 -2.27
CA LEU A 190 -23.68 -13.00 -1.29
C LEU A 190 -23.77 -14.48 -0.89
N ILE A 191 -24.98 -15.06 -0.96
CA ILE A 191 -25.22 -16.48 -0.65
C ILE A 191 -24.56 -17.43 -1.66
N ASP A 192 -24.35 -16.97 -2.89
CA ASP A 192 -23.73 -17.77 -3.96
C ASP A 192 -22.20 -17.78 -3.84
N ILE A 193 -21.64 -16.93 -2.97
CA ILE A 193 -20.19 -16.77 -2.80
C ILE A 193 -19.68 -17.75 -1.75
N VAL A 194 -19.11 -18.86 -2.20
CA VAL A 194 -18.48 -19.85 -1.32
C VAL A 194 -17.28 -19.25 -0.57
N ARG A 195 -16.39 -18.55 -1.28
CA ARG A 195 -15.23 -17.84 -0.71
C ARG A 195 -14.90 -16.57 -1.50
N SER A 196 -14.48 -15.53 -0.78
CA SER A 196 -14.02 -14.26 -1.36
C SER A 196 -12.73 -13.79 -0.68
N SER A 197 -11.62 -14.33 -1.15
CA SER A 197 -10.26 -13.95 -0.75
C SER A 197 -9.31 -14.25 -1.91
N PRO A 198 -8.12 -13.62 -1.96
CA PRO A 198 -7.14 -13.94 -2.98
C PRO A 198 -6.79 -15.43 -2.98
N TYR A 199 -6.77 -16.02 -4.17
CA TYR A 199 -6.35 -17.39 -4.40
C TYR A 199 -4.86 -17.43 -4.72
N ILE A 200 -4.18 -18.50 -4.30
CA ILE A 200 -2.78 -18.75 -4.64
C ILE A 200 -2.66 -20.12 -5.26
N GLN A 201 -2.00 -20.12 -6.40
CA GLN A 201 -1.44 -21.31 -7.00
C GLN A 201 0.08 -21.24 -6.86
N THR A 202 0.64 -22.06 -5.96
CA THR A 202 2.09 -22.22 -5.91
C THR A 202 2.51 -23.19 -7.01
N LYS A 203 3.60 -22.86 -7.71
CA LYS A 203 4.21 -23.77 -8.67
C LYS A 203 4.50 -25.11 -8.00
N THR A 204 3.90 -26.18 -8.51
CA THR A 204 4.18 -27.57 -8.12
C THR A 204 4.65 -28.34 -9.35
N THR A 205 5.06 -29.59 -9.16
CA THR A 205 5.43 -30.49 -10.27
C THR A 205 4.31 -30.66 -11.29
N THR A 206 3.05 -30.40 -10.91
CA THR A 206 1.85 -30.59 -11.74
C THR A 206 1.18 -29.28 -12.18
N GLN A 207 1.56 -28.14 -11.60
CA GLN A 207 0.89 -26.84 -11.81
C GLN A 207 1.98 -25.78 -12.00
N GLN A 208 2.04 -25.10 -13.15
CA GLN A 208 3.14 -24.16 -13.43
C GLN A 208 3.08 -22.84 -12.63
N GLY A 209 1.96 -22.57 -11.96
CA GLY A 209 1.72 -21.31 -11.23
C GLY A 209 0.83 -20.38 -12.03
#